data_AF-A0A2R6IKQ5-F1
#
_entry.id   AF-A0A2R6IKQ5-F1
#
_cell.length_a   1.000
_cell.length_b   1.000
_cell.length_c   1.000
_cell.angle_alpha   90.00
_cell.angle_beta   90.00
_cell.angle_gamma   90.00
#
_symmetry.space_group_name_H-M   'P 1'
#
loop_
_entity.id
_entity.type
_entity.pdbx_description
1 polymer ?
#
loop_
_entity_poly.entity_id
_entity_poly.type
_entity_poly.pdbx_seq_one_letter_code
_entity_poly.pdbx_strand_id
1 'polypeptide(L)'
;MSGEGPDPPATDRESPVGAPVIRGDPAVTGQRPEEAVEFDPEDPESLERAAETVRQFAAETAGQTDTVYMLRGAAACAALVRGEGSYKAAAERAGGEATVAFIRKWSRVHDLPRSIRKHVAMGQIAPTAAKHIARVSGEARLRLAWAALDAEMTVRQVRSVASDVNDGASVEQALDEDGVTLGRMAVTLPPRVYQELRREAALEDVDPDDIVAGALERRFDGHR
;
A
#
# COMPACT_ATOMS: atom_id res chain seq x y z
N MET A 1 18.90 -16.47 25.73
CA MET A 1 18.08 -17.57 25.19
C MET A 1 16.63 -17.23 25.48
N SER A 2 15.79 -16.68 24.63
CA SER A 2 15.86 -15.93 23.37
C SER A 2 14.56 -15.10 23.38
N GLY A 3 14.64 -13.83 22.96
CA GLY A 3 13.50 -12.93 22.97
C GLY A 3 12.51 -13.28 21.87
N GLU A 4 11.23 -13.29 22.22
CA GLU A 4 10.13 -13.38 21.27
C GLU A 4 9.25 -12.15 21.55
N GLY A 5 9.51 -11.08 20.79
CA GLY A 5 8.64 -9.92 20.75
C GLY A 5 7.36 -10.23 19.96
N PRO A 6 6.34 -9.36 20.01
CA PRO A 6 5.10 -9.59 19.27
C PRO A 6 5.36 -9.63 17.75
N ASP A 7 4.57 -10.43 17.03
CA ASP A 7 4.67 -10.57 15.58
C ASP A 7 4.61 -9.19 14.90
N PRO A 8 5.52 -8.90 13.95
CA PRO A 8 5.46 -7.67 13.16
C PRO A 8 4.10 -7.57 12.45
N PRO A 9 3.59 -6.35 12.16
CA PRO A 9 2.35 -6.20 11.40
C PRO A 9 2.45 -7.02 10.12
N ALA A 10 1.47 -7.92 9.88
CA ALA A 10 1.53 -8.93 8.83
C ALA A 10 2.09 -8.35 7.51
N THR A 11 3.38 -8.61 7.26
CA THR A 11 4.08 -8.21 6.04
C THR A 11 3.85 -9.20 4.90
N ASP A 12 3.21 -10.32 5.22
CA ASP A 12 3.06 -11.46 4.35
C ASP A 12 2.22 -11.14 3.12
N ARG A 13 2.66 -11.67 1.99
CA ARG A 13 2.12 -11.44 0.64
C ARG A 13 0.83 -12.22 0.38
N GLU A 14 0.17 -12.68 1.44
CA GLU A 14 -1.04 -13.47 1.39
C GLU A 14 -2.24 -12.59 1.79
N SER A 15 -2.47 -11.52 1.02
CA SER A 15 -3.84 -11.00 0.94
C SER A 15 -4.70 -12.09 0.29
N PRO A 16 -5.87 -12.45 0.87
CA PRO A 16 -6.79 -13.36 0.22
C PRO A 16 -7.14 -12.81 -1.16
N VAL A 17 -6.84 -13.61 -2.18
CA VAL A 17 -7.49 -13.49 -3.49
C VAL A 17 -8.90 -14.04 -3.32
N GLY A 18 -9.88 -13.31 -3.82
CA GLY A 18 -11.28 -13.53 -3.51
C GLY A 18 -11.90 -12.32 -2.81
N ALA A 19 -11.43 -11.97 -1.60
CA ALA A 19 -12.09 -10.90 -0.83
C ALA A 19 -12.16 -9.55 -1.60
N PRO A 20 -13.34 -8.92 -1.73
CA PRO A 20 -13.51 -7.69 -2.49
C PRO A 20 -12.50 -6.64 -2.04
N VAL A 21 -11.75 -6.09 -3.01
CA VAL A 21 -10.73 -5.04 -2.76
C VAL A 21 -11.36 -3.84 -2.05
N ILE A 22 -12.67 -3.64 -2.25
CA ILE A 22 -13.47 -2.58 -1.68
C ILE A 22 -14.69 -3.21 -1.00
N ARG A 23 -14.73 -3.24 0.35
CA ARG A 23 -16.03 -3.24 1.04
C ARG A 23 -16.66 -1.91 0.67
N GLY A 24 -17.80 -1.94 -0.02
CA GLY A 24 -18.58 -0.78 -0.42
C GLY A 24 -18.83 0.14 0.76
N ASP A 25 -17.94 1.10 0.96
CA ASP A 25 -18.27 2.34 1.63
C ASP A 25 -18.79 3.27 0.53
N PRO A 26 -20.10 3.56 0.50
CA PRO A 26 -20.68 4.48 -0.46
C PRO A 26 -20.01 5.86 -0.45
N ALA A 27 -19.35 6.23 0.65
CA ALA A 27 -18.56 7.45 0.77
C ALA A 27 -17.23 7.41 -0.02
N VAL A 28 -16.77 6.23 -0.45
CA VAL A 28 -15.49 6.02 -1.16
C VAL A 28 -15.65 5.90 -2.67
N THR A 29 -16.72 5.28 -3.19
CA THR A 29 -16.74 4.91 -4.62
C THR A 29 -17.77 5.61 -5.49
N GLY A 30 -18.92 6.04 -5.00
CA GLY A 30 -19.97 6.61 -5.87
C GLY A 30 -20.29 5.76 -7.13
N GLN A 31 -19.95 4.46 -7.14
CA GLN A 31 -19.94 3.59 -8.32
C GLN A 31 -20.58 2.23 -8.03
N ARG A 32 -21.06 1.62 -9.11
CA ARG A 32 -22.10 0.61 -9.17
C ARG A 32 -21.60 -0.80 -8.79
N PRO A 33 -22.48 -1.70 -8.34
CA PRO A 33 -22.13 -3.06 -7.88
C PRO A 33 -21.41 -3.93 -8.93
N GLU A 34 -21.60 -3.66 -10.22
CA GLU A 34 -20.99 -4.40 -11.33
C GLU A 34 -19.45 -4.34 -11.43
N GLU A 35 -18.78 -3.43 -10.72
CA GLU A 35 -17.31 -3.25 -10.78
C GLU A 35 -16.53 -3.99 -9.67
N ALA A 36 -17.24 -4.57 -8.69
CA ALA A 36 -16.67 -5.43 -7.66
C ALA A 36 -16.44 -6.85 -8.20
N VAL A 37 -15.63 -6.98 -9.25
CA VAL A 37 -15.30 -8.29 -9.84
C VAL A 37 -14.26 -8.98 -8.98
N GLU A 38 -14.68 -10.05 -8.33
CA GLU A 38 -13.84 -11.04 -7.66
C GLU A 38 -13.24 -12.01 -8.69
N PHE A 39 -11.93 -12.21 -8.60
CA PHE A 39 -11.22 -13.24 -9.36
C PHE A 39 -10.83 -14.37 -8.41
N ASP A 40 -11.56 -15.47 -8.51
CA ASP A 40 -11.23 -16.75 -7.88
C ASP A 40 -10.10 -17.43 -8.67
N PRO A 41 -8.93 -17.70 -8.06
CA PRO A 41 -7.82 -18.39 -8.72
C PRO A 41 -8.04 -19.90 -8.89
N GLU A 42 -9.04 -20.49 -8.23
CA GLU A 42 -9.35 -21.93 -8.29
C GLU A 42 -10.43 -22.25 -9.33
N ASP A 43 -11.09 -21.23 -9.90
CA ASP A 43 -12.15 -21.36 -10.91
C ASP A 43 -11.64 -21.11 -12.35
N PRO A 44 -11.68 -22.16 -13.20
CA PRO A 44 -11.87 -22.16 -14.63
C PRO A 44 -12.08 -20.83 -15.35
N GLU A 45 -13.34 -20.42 -15.21
CA GLU A 45 -13.98 -19.34 -15.93
C GLU A 45 -13.53 -17.99 -15.37
N SER A 46 -13.33 -17.90 -14.06
CA SER A 46 -12.69 -16.76 -13.41
C SER A 46 -11.27 -16.51 -13.94
N LEU A 47 -10.45 -17.54 -14.16
CA LEU A 47 -9.11 -17.39 -14.74
C LEU A 47 -9.15 -16.92 -16.20
N GLU A 48 -10.16 -17.32 -16.98
CA GLU A 48 -10.35 -16.78 -18.34
C GLU A 48 -10.72 -15.29 -18.32
N ARG A 49 -11.64 -14.88 -17.43
CA ARG A 49 -11.98 -13.46 -17.22
C ARG A 49 -10.78 -12.66 -16.73
N ALA A 50 -9.95 -13.25 -15.85
CA ALA A 50 -8.71 -12.62 -15.38
C ALA A 50 -7.71 -12.45 -16.53
N ALA A 51 -7.53 -13.46 -17.38
CA ALA A 51 -6.67 -13.39 -18.57
C ALA A 51 -7.10 -12.27 -19.53
N GLU A 52 -8.40 -12.15 -19.80
CA GLU A 52 -8.95 -11.08 -20.63
C GLU A 52 -8.74 -9.70 -20.00
N THR A 53 -9.02 -9.58 -18.70
CA THR A 53 -8.80 -8.33 -17.96
C THR A 53 -7.33 -7.91 -18.01
N VAL A 54 -6.39 -8.85 -17.83
CA VAL A 54 -4.95 -8.55 -17.89
C VAL A 54 -4.51 -8.14 -19.30
N ARG A 55 -5.06 -8.77 -20.36
CA ARG A 55 -4.78 -8.35 -21.74
C ARG A 55 -5.21 -6.90 -22.00
N GLN A 56 -6.47 -6.57 -21.67
CA GLN A 56 -7.01 -5.22 -21.85
C GLN A 56 -6.19 -4.22 -21.04
N PHE A 57 -5.90 -4.58 -19.78
CA PHE A 57 -5.11 -3.75 -18.89
C PHE A 57 -3.72 -3.46 -19.44
N ALA A 58 -3.03 -4.46 -20.00
CA ALA A 58 -1.71 -4.28 -20.60
C ALA A 58 -1.74 -3.33 -21.80
N ALA A 59 -2.76 -3.45 -22.67
CA ALA A 59 -2.91 -2.61 -23.86
C ALA A 59 -3.28 -1.14 -23.54
N GLU A 60 -4.02 -0.90 -22.46
CA GLU A 60 -4.59 0.42 -22.13
C GLU A 60 -3.78 1.23 -21.11
N THR A 61 -2.69 0.69 -20.56
CA THR A 61 -1.92 1.33 -19.47
C THR A 61 -1.32 2.70 -19.87
N ALA A 62 -1.26 3.03 -21.16
CA ALA A 62 -0.79 4.32 -21.68
C ALA A 62 -1.85 5.44 -21.54
N GLY A 63 -2.18 5.85 -20.31
CA GLY A 63 -2.83 7.16 -20.08
C GLY A 63 -3.99 7.24 -19.09
N GLN A 64 -4.33 6.16 -18.38
CA GLN A 64 -5.49 6.19 -17.48
C GLN A 64 -5.13 6.47 -16.01
N THR A 65 -5.87 7.39 -15.38
CA THR A 65 -5.80 7.75 -13.95
C THR A 65 -6.86 7.02 -13.10
N ASP A 66 -7.66 6.14 -13.72
CA ASP A 66 -8.72 5.42 -13.02
C ASP A 66 -8.11 4.39 -12.06
N THR A 67 -8.21 4.68 -10.77
CA THR A 67 -7.59 3.85 -9.74
C THR A 67 -8.33 2.53 -9.55
N VAL A 68 -9.65 2.49 -9.79
CA VAL A 68 -10.45 1.28 -9.70
C VAL A 68 -10.06 0.32 -10.82
N TYR A 69 -9.96 0.81 -12.05
CA TYR A 69 -9.50 0.03 -13.20
C TYR A 69 -8.10 -0.58 -12.95
N MET A 70 -7.17 0.23 -12.43
CA MET A 70 -5.81 -0.20 -12.12
C MET A 70 -5.76 -1.27 -11.02
N LEU A 71 -6.55 -1.12 -9.96
CA LEU A 71 -6.64 -2.11 -8.88
C LEU A 71 -7.28 -3.42 -9.35
N ARG A 72 -8.29 -3.35 -10.23
CA ARG A 72 -8.89 -4.53 -10.85
C ARG A 72 -7.89 -5.27 -11.73
N GLY A 73 -7.13 -4.56 -12.56
CA GLY A 73 -6.05 -5.14 -13.35
C GLY A 73 -4.96 -5.80 -12.50
N ALA A 74 -4.61 -5.18 -11.36
CA ALA A 74 -3.69 -5.76 -10.38
C ALA A 74 -4.25 -7.05 -9.74
N ALA A 75 -5.54 -7.06 -9.37
CA ALA A 75 -6.20 -8.25 -8.86
C ALA A 75 -6.23 -9.39 -9.87
N ALA A 76 -6.53 -9.10 -11.14
CA ALA A 76 -6.50 -10.09 -12.22
C ALA A 76 -5.08 -10.67 -12.43
N CYS A 77 -4.04 -9.83 -12.37
CA CYS A 77 -2.65 -10.29 -12.42
C CYS A 77 -2.30 -11.21 -11.25
N ALA A 78 -2.79 -10.93 -10.04
CA ALA A 78 -2.55 -11.76 -8.87
C ALA A 78 -3.30 -13.11 -8.94
N ALA A 79 -4.56 -13.09 -9.39
CA ALA A 79 -5.37 -14.30 -9.55
C ALA A 79 -4.76 -15.24 -10.61
N LEU A 80 -4.38 -14.71 -11.77
CA LEU A 80 -3.70 -15.50 -12.81
C LEU A 80 -2.42 -16.17 -12.31
N VAL A 81 -1.56 -15.44 -11.59
CA VAL A 81 -0.31 -16.01 -11.10
C VAL A 81 -0.56 -17.12 -10.09
N ARG A 82 -1.59 -16.99 -9.25
CA ARG A 82 -1.95 -18.00 -8.26
C ARG A 82 -2.59 -19.23 -8.91
N GLY A 83 -3.51 -19.04 -9.85
CA GLY A 83 -4.15 -20.16 -10.57
C GLY A 83 -3.20 -20.91 -11.51
N GLU A 84 -2.29 -20.20 -12.18
CA GLU A 84 -1.31 -20.81 -13.11
C GLU A 84 -0.03 -21.30 -12.42
N GLY A 85 0.18 -20.92 -11.15
CA GLY A 85 1.36 -21.30 -10.37
C GLY A 85 2.68 -20.66 -10.80
N SER A 86 2.72 -19.86 -11.88
CA SER A 86 3.91 -19.13 -12.28
C SER A 86 3.60 -17.87 -13.09
N TYR A 87 4.49 -16.86 -13.00
CA TYR A 87 4.38 -15.65 -13.83
C TYR A 87 4.50 -15.95 -15.34
N LYS A 88 5.23 -17.00 -15.71
CA LYS A 88 5.43 -17.37 -17.11
C LYS A 88 4.13 -17.93 -17.71
N ALA A 89 3.50 -18.89 -17.04
CA ALA A 89 2.22 -19.45 -17.46
C ALA A 89 1.11 -18.39 -17.45
N ALA A 90 1.08 -17.51 -16.44
CA ALA A 90 0.16 -16.38 -16.41
C ALA A 90 0.32 -15.42 -17.62
N ALA A 91 1.56 -15.12 -18.02
CA ALA A 91 1.85 -14.29 -19.19
C ALA A 91 1.47 -15.00 -20.50
N GLU A 92 1.73 -16.29 -20.62
CA GLU A 92 1.33 -17.10 -21.78
C GLU A 92 -0.20 -17.17 -21.92
N ARG A 93 -0.93 -17.36 -20.82
CA ARG A 93 -2.40 -17.38 -20.81
C ARG A 93 -3.02 -16.01 -21.10
N ALA A 94 -2.46 -14.95 -20.52
CA ALA A 94 -2.89 -13.60 -20.84
C ALA A 94 -2.61 -13.32 -22.32
N GLY A 95 -1.37 -13.48 -22.78
CA GLY A 95 -0.98 -13.17 -24.15
C GLY A 95 -0.96 -11.66 -24.45
N GLY A 96 -0.67 -11.30 -25.71
CA GLY A 96 -0.57 -9.91 -26.13
C GLY A 96 0.59 -9.16 -25.45
N GLU A 97 0.32 -7.95 -24.95
CA GLU A 97 1.32 -7.09 -24.30
C GLU A 97 1.59 -7.43 -22.82
N ALA A 98 0.87 -8.42 -22.27
CA ALA A 98 0.95 -8.83 -20.86
C ALA A 98 2.23 -9.63 -20.56
N THR A 99 3.37 -8.95 -20.54
CA THR A 99 4.68 -9.57 -20.24
C THR A 99 4.78 -10.09 -18.80
N VAL A 100 5.69 -11.04 -18.55
CA VAL A 100 6.06 -11.49 -17.20
C VAL A 100 6.40 -10.31 -16.27
N ALA A 101 7.14 -9.32 -16.77
CA ALA A 101 7.50 -8.13 -16.01
C ALA A 101 6.28 -7.24 -15.68
N PHE A 102 5.32 -7.14 -16.59
CA PHE A 102 4.06 -6.44 -16.37
C PHE A 102 3.23 -7.12 -15.28
N ILE A 103 2.98 -8.43 -15.42
CA ILE A 103 2.19 -9.19 -14.45
C ILE A 103 2.86 -9.14 -13.08
N ARG A 104 4.16 -9.43 -12.98
CA ARG A 104 4.90 -9.38 -11.70
C ARG A 104 4.78 -8.03 -11.01
N LYS A 105 4.83 -6.94 -11.75
CA LYS A 105 4.71 -5.58 -11.22
C LYS A 105 3.34 -5.35 -10.60
N TRP A 106 2.28 -5.74 -11.30
CA TRP A 106 0.91 -5.48 -10.89
C TRP A 106 0.38 -6.46 -9.84
N SER A 107 0.78 -7.74 -9.89
CA SER A 107 0.51 -8.69 -8.81
C SER A 107 1.05 -8.16 -7.47
N ARG A 108 2.25 -7.56 -7.46
CA ARG A 108 2.83 -6.97 -6.24
C ARG A 108 2.05 -5.78 -5.70
N VAL A 109 1.39 -5.00 -6.57
CA VAL A 109 0.51 -3.91 -6.14
C VAL A 109 -0.72 -4.47 -5.44
N HIS A 110 -1.28 -5.57 -5.95
CA HIS A 110 -2.35 -6.28 -5.26
C HIS A 110 -1.89 -6.87 -3.91
N ASP A 111 -0.65 -7.35 -3.83
CA ASP A 111 -0.06 -7.89 -2.60
C ASP A 111 0.42 -6.80 -1.61
N LEU A 112 0.04 -5.53 -1.83
CA LEU A 112 0.19 -4.50 -0.82
C LEU A 112 -0.76 -4.79 0.36
N PRO A 113 -0.33 -4.48 1.60
CA PRO A 113 -1.20 -4.60 2.77
C PRO A 113 -2.54 -3.87 2.54
N ARG A 114 -3.63 -4.46 3.03
CA ARG A 114 -4.99 -3.94 2.82
C ARG A 114 -5.12 -2.47 3.25
N SER A 115 -4.45 -2.11 4.34
CA SER A 115 -4.37 -0.72 4.83
C SER A 115 -3.87 0.23 3.74
N ILE A 116 -2.81 -0.13 3.02
CA ILE A 116 -2.25 0.67 1.91
C ILE A 116 -3.17 0.66 0.69
N ARG A 117 -3.70 -0.52 0.31
CA ARG A 117 -4.62 -0.61 -0.85
C ARG A 117 -5.86 0.27 -0.70
N LYS A 118 -6.34 0.47 0.53
CA LYS A 118 -7.44 1.42 0.81
C LYS A 118 -7.06 2.84 0.38
N HIS A 119 -5.86 3.32 0.72
CA HIS A 119 -5.38 4.64 0.35
C HIS A 119 -5.14 4.79 -1.15
N VAL A 120 -4.72 3.72 -1.82
CA VAL A 120 -4.69 3.69 -3.29
C VAL A 120 -6.10 3.85 -3.83
N ALA A 121 -7.06 3.02 -3.40
CA ALA A 121 -8.46 3.07 -3.84
C ALA A 121 -9.13 4.45 -3.64
N MET A 122 -8.80 5.15 -2.56
CA MET A 122 -9.29 6.51 -2.26
C MET A 122 -8.56 7.61 -3.05
N GLY A 123 -7.59 7.28 -3.91
CA GLY A 123 -6.82 8.24 -4.70
C GLY A 123 -5.76 9.02 -3.89
N GLN A 124 -5.54 8.67 -2.62
CA GLN A 124 -4.56 9.34 -1.75
C GLN A 124 -3.13 8.87 -2.03
N ILE A 125 -2.97 7.65 -2.54
CA ILE A 125 -1.72 7.16 -3.12
C ILE A 125 -1.96 6.90 -4.60
N ALA A 126 -1.28 7.64 -5.47
CA ALA A 126 -1.38 7.41 -6.91
C ALA A 126 -0.97 5.97 -7.27
N PRO A 127 -1.65 5.27 -8.20
CA PRO A 127 -1.26 3.93 -8.65
C PRO A 127 0.20 3.85 -9.13
N THR A 128 0.69 4.94 -9.71
CA THR A 128 2.08 5.09 -10.15
C THR A 128 3.08 5.17 -8.99
N ALA A 129 2.69 5.67 -7.81
CA ALA A 129 3.48 5.58 -6.59
C ALA A 129 3.36 4.19 -5.96
N ALA A 130 2.15 3.61 -5.94
CA ALA A 130 1.88 2.28 -5.38
C ALA A 130 2.77 1.19 -6.00
N LYS A 131 3.01 1.22 -7.32
CA LYS A 131 3.95 0.28 -7.97
C LYS A 131 5.39 0.40 -7.49
N HIS A 132 5.84 1.58 -7.04
CA HIS A 132 7.19 1.79 -6.49
C HIS A 132 7.25 1.27 -5.05
N ILE A 133 6.24 1.59 -4.23
CA ILE A 133 6.07 1.05 -2.88
C ILE A 133 6.07 -0.48 -2.91
N ALA A 134 5.31 -1.08 -3.82
CA ALA A 134 5.19 -2.54 -3.97
C ALA A 134 6.50 -3.26 -4.36
N ARG A 135 7.55 -2.53 -4.77
CA ARG A 135 8.87 -3.11 -5.02
C ARG A 135 9.70 -3.28 -3.74
N VAL A 136 9.43 -2.47 -2.72
CA VAL A 136 10.12 -2.52 -1.43
C VAL A 136 9.65 -3.76 -0.66
N SER A 137 10.58 -4.40 0.05
CA SER A 137 10.30 -5.63 0.81
C SER A 137 10.14 -5.35 2.30
N GLY A 138 9.46 -6.25 3.00
CA GLY A 138 9.31 -6.21 4.46
C GLY A 138 8.57 -4.96 4.97
N GLU A 139 8.94 -4.55 6.18
CA GLU A 139 8.32 -3.43 6.89
C GLU A 139 8.62 -2.07 6.25
N ALA A 140 9.76 -1.93 5.56
CA ALA A 140 10.14 -0.71 4.85
C ALA A 140 9.07 -0.25 3.85
N ARG A 141 8.32 -1.21 3.27
CA ARG A 141 7.19 -0.92 2.37
C ARG A 141 6.04 -0.19 3.08
N LEU A 142 5.73 -0.57 4.32
CA LEU A 142 4.70 0.09 5.12
C LEU A 142 5.17 1.49 5.51
N ARG A 143 6.40 1.62 6.01
CA ARG A 143 7.00 2.91 6.39
C ARG A 143 7.01 3.90 5.23
N LEU A 144 7.43 3.47 4.04
CA LEU A 144 7.40 4.29 2.82
C LEU A 144 5.98 4.69 2.43
N ALA A 145 5.01 3.79 2.55
CA ALA A 145 3.62 4.09 2.20
C ALA A 145 3.00 5.13 3.14
N TRP A 146 3.30 5.05 4.45
CA TRP A 146 2.85 6.04 5.42
C TRP A 146 3.54 7.40 5.23
N ALA A 147 4.86 7.40 5.05
CA ALA A 147 5.58 8.63 4.73
C ALA A 147 5.07 9.30 3.45
N ALA A 148 4.69 8.52 2.43
CA ALA A 148 4.10 9.07 1.21
C ALA A 148 2.77 9.80 1.44
N LEU A 149 1.97 9.34 2.41
CA LEU A 149 0.73 9.99 2.81
C LEU A 149 0.98 11.22 3.68
N ASP A 150 1.80 11.07 4.72
CA ASP A 150 2.02 12.10 5.74
C ASP A 150 2.78 13.32 5.18
N ALA A 151 3.70 13.09 4.24
CA ALA A 151 4.49 14.14 3.60
C ALA A 151 4.02 14.49 2.18
N GLU A 152 2.85 14.01 1.76
CA GLU A 152 2.29 14.23 0.41
C GLU A 152 3.32 14.00 -0.71
N MET A 153 4.10 12.92 -0.59
CA MET A 153 5.26 12.69 -1.45
C MET A 153 4.84 12.59 -2.92
N THR A 154 5.63 13.23 -3.78
CA THR A 154 5.47 13.06 -5.23
C THR A 154 5.85 11.64 -5.64
N VAL A 155 5.30 11.18 -6.78
CA VAL A 155 5.68 9.89 -7.39
C VAL A 155 7.20 9.80 -7.63
N ARG A 156 7.85 10.94 -7.90
CA ARG A 156 9.30 11.02 -8.08
C ARG A 156 10.06 10.70 -6.80
N GLN A 157 9.67 11.30 -5.67
CA GLN A 157 10.28 11.03 -4.37
C GLN A 157 10.04 9.57 -3.96
N VAL A 158 8.80 9.08 -4.05
CA VAL A 158 8.49 7.66 -3.76
C VAL A 158 9.34 6.71 -4.60
N ARG A 159 9.57 7.04 -5.88
CA ARG A 159 10.45 6.26 -6.75
C ARG A 159 11.92 6.32 -6.30
N SER A 160 12.42 7.50 -5.90
CA SER A 160 13.79 7.68 -5.44
C SER A 160 14.05 6.83 -4.21
N VAL A 161 13.28 7.05 -3.15
CA VAL A 161 13.36 6.30 -1.89
C VAL A 161 13.21 4.79 -2.10
N ALA A 162 12.26 4.36 -2.94
CA ALA A 162 12.12 2.94 -3.26
C ALA A 162 13.33 2.37 -4.02
N SER A 163 14.05 3.18 -4.81
CA SER A 163 15.31 2.76 -5.43
C SER A 163 16.39 2.59 -4.39
N ASP A 164 16.62 3.61 -3.57
CA ASP A 164 17.70 3.64 -2.59
C ASP A 164 17.56 2.52 -1.55
N VAL A 165 16.33 2.22 -1.11
CA VAL A 165 16.06 1.08 -0.23
C VAL A 165 16.33 -0.27 -0.92
N ASN A 166 16.02 -0.40 -2.22
CA ASN A 166 16.37 -1.61 -2.97
C ASN A 166 17.89 -1.73 -3.19
N ASP A 167 18.61 -0.62 -3.18
CA ASP A 167 20.08 -0.56 -3.30
C ASP A 167 20.79 -0.71 -1.93
N GLY A 168 20.02 -0.85 -0.85
CA GLY A 168 20.50 -1.27 0.47
C GLY A 168 20.43 -0.21 1.56
N ALA A 169 19.95 1.01 1.28
CA ALA A 169 19.73 2.02 2.31
C ALA A 169 18.57 1.62 3.25
N SER A 170 18.60 2.12 4.49
CA SER A 170 17.41 2.05 5.33
C SER A 170 16.32 2.98 4.79
N VAL A 171 15.06 2.69 5.10
CA VAL A 171 13.95 3.54 4.65
C VAL A 171 14.01 4.92 5.31
N GLU A 172 14.47 4.98 6.56
CA GLU A 172 14.67 6.23 7.30
C GLU A 172 15.70 7.11 6.61
N GLN A 173 16.87 6.55 6.28
CA GLN A 173 17.94 7.30 5.60
C GLN A 173 17.47 7.80 4.23
N ALA A 174 16.85 6.93 3.44
CA ALA A 174 16.40 7.29 2.10
C ALA A 174 15.29 8.35 2.13
N LEU A 175 14.40 8.32 3.13
CA LEU A 175 13.39 9.37 3.33
C LEU A 175 14.02 10.71 3.75
N ASP A 176 14.97 10.69 4.67
CA ASP A 176 15.65 11.89 5.14
C ASP A 176 16.45 12.58 4.03
N GLU A 177 17.09 11.80 3.14
CA GLU A 177 17.79 12.33 1.94
C GLU A 177 16.84 13.08 0.99
N ASP A 178 15.57 12.66 0.94
CA ASP A 178 14.49 13.33 0.19
C ASP A 178 13.74 14.41 1.00
N GLY A 179 14.24 14.74 2.21
CA GLY A 179 13.69 15.76 3.09
C GLY A 179 12.42 15.36 3.83
N VAL A 180 12.15 14.05 3.95
CA VAL A 180 10.96 13.49 4.60
C VAL A 180 11.34 12.83 5.92
N THR A 181 10.91 13.41 7.04
CA THR A 181 11.10 12.78 8.36
C THR A 181 10.06 11.69 8.57
N LEU A 182 10.49 10.42 8.69
CA LEU A 182 9.60 9.31 9.01
C LEU A 182 8.91 9.53 10.38
N GLY A 183 7.59 9.33 10.43
CA GLY A 183 6.79 9.48 11.66
C GLY A 183 6.31 10.90 11.92
N ARG A 184 6.76 11.90 11.15
CA ARG A 184 6.18 13.25 11.21
C ARG A 184 4.81 13.24 10.52
N MET A 185 3.77 13.53 11.28
CA MET A 185 2.41 13.69 10.75
C MET A 185 1.69 14.89 11.38
N ALA A 186 0.75 15.48 10.64
CA ALA A 186 -0.08 16.55 11.16
C ALA A 186 -1.34 15.98 11.85
N VAL A 187 -1.62 16.43 13.06
CA VAL A 187 -2.83 16.05 13.80
C VAL A 187 -3.59 17.29 14.26
N THR A 188 -4.92 17.21 14.23
CA THR A 188 -5.81 18.23 14.79
C THR A 188 -6.32 17.76 16.14
N LEU A 189 -5.96 18.49 17.20
CA LEU A 189 -6.39 18.17 18.56
C LEU A 189 -7.67 18.96 18.93
N PRO A 190 -8.59 18.37 19.71
CA PRO A 190 -9.70 19.12 20.29
C PRO A 190 -9.17 20.33 21.08
N PRO A 191 -9.83 21.51 21.04
CA PRO A 191 -9.29 22.74 21.65
C PRO A 191 -8.87 22.57 23.11
N ARG A 192 -9.64 21.81 23.90
CA ARG A 192 -9.30 21.49 25.28
C ARG A 192 -8.00 20.68 25.39
N VAL A 193 -7.84 19.63 24.59
CA VAL A 193 -6.64 18.77 24.59
C VAL A 193 -5.42 19.56 24.15
N TYR A 194 -5.57 20.40 23.11
CA TYR A 194 -4.51 21.31 22.67
C TYR A 194 -4.06 22.27 23.78
N GLN A 195 -5.01 22.90 24.48
CA GLN A 195 -4.71 23.83 25.56
C GLN A 195 -3.98 23.14 26.72
N GLU A 196 -4.42 21.93 27.11
CA GLU A 196 -3.77 21.16 28.17
C GLU A 196 -2.35 20.74 27.76
N LEU A 197 -2.16 20.21 26.55
CA LEU A 197 -0.84 19.85 26.01
C LEU A 197 0.12 21.05 26.04
N ARG A 198 -0.34 22.23 25.58
CA ARG A 198 0.45 23.45 25.59
C ARG A 198 0.78 23.92 27.01
N ARG A 199 -0.15 23.78 27.96
CA ARG A 199 0.10 24.14 29.35
C ARG A 199 1.14 23.22 29.98
N GLU A 200 0.99 21.91 29.81
CA GLU A 200 1.88 20.89 30.39
C GLU A 200 3.30 21.04 29.82
N ALA A 201 3.44 21.11 28.50
CA ALA A 201 4.73 21.37 27.84
C ALA A 201 5.43 22.64 28.37
N ALA A 202 4.68 23.72 28.59
CA ALA A 202 5.23 24.97 29.11
C ALA A 202 5.59 24.92 30.61
N LEU A 203 4.88 24.11 31.40
CA LEU A 203 5.18 23.94 32.83
C LEU A 203 6.37 23.00 33.07
N GLU A 204 6.55 22.01 32.19
CA GLU A 204 7.61 21.00 32.27
C GLU A 204 8.86 21.36 31.47
N ASP A 205 8.81 22.43 30.65
CA ASP A 205 9.90 22.89 29.77
C ASP A 205 10.35 21.82 28.76
N VAL A 206 9.37 21.17 28.10
CA VAL A 206 9.57 20.09 27.11
C VAL A 206 8.83 20.39 25.81
N ASP A 207 9.19 19.70 24.72
CA ASP A 207 8.43 19.82 23.46
C ASP A 207 7.08 19.11 23.60
N PRO A 208 5.97 19.70 23.12
CA PRO A 208 4.70 18.98 22.97
C PRO A 208 4.82 17.60 22.31
N ASP A 209 5.75 17.43 21.35
CA ASP A 209 5.99 16.16 20.67
C ASP A 209 6.45 15.07 21.65
N ASP A 210 7.27 15.40 22.66
CA ASP A 210 7.76 14.45 23.66
C ASP A 210 6.61 13.93 24.55
N ILE A 211 5.70 14.83 24.94
CA ILE A 211 4.51 14.47 25.73
C ILE A 211 3.60 13.55 24.93
N VAL A 212 3.35 13.89 23.66
CA VAL A 212 2.50 13.09 22.76
C VAL A 212 3.13 11.73 22.51
N ALA A 213 4.44 11.68 22.20
CA ALA A 213 5.17 10.44 22.00
C ALA A 213 5.07 9.55 23.23
N GLY A 214 5.40 10.06 24.42
CA GLY A 214 5.31 9.29 25.66
C GLY A 214 3.89 8.80 25.96
N ALA A 215 2.86 9.59 25.66
CA ALA A 215 1.46 9.16 25.83
C ALA A 215 1.07 8.03 24.88
N LEU A 216 1.49 8.09 23.61
CA LEU A 216 1.22 7.07 22.61
C LEU A 216 2.03 5.80 22.84
N GLU A 217 3.30 5.91 23.22
CA GLU A 217 4.15 4.77 23.61
C GLU A 217 3.50 3.99 24.75
N ARG A 218 3.11 4.66 25.84
CA ARG A 218 2.37 4.03 26.94
C ARG A 218 1.08 3.35 26.46
N ARG A 219 0.37 3.96 25.51
CA ARG A 219 -0.88 3.42 24.97
C ARG A 219 -0.65 2.22 24.06
N PHE A 220 0.47 2.10 23.35
CA PHE A 220 0.72 0.96 22.46
C PHE A 220 1.53 -0.15 23.15
N ASP A 221 2.44 0.20 24.05
CA ASP A 221 3.15 -0.76 24.91
C ASP A 221 2.25 -1.36 25.99
N GLY A 222 1.25 -0.61 26.48
CA GLY A 222 0.27 -1.12 27.45
C GLY A 222 -0.77 -2.11 26.88
N HIS A 223 -0.78 -2.34 25.56
CA HIS A 223 -1.53 -3.43 24.91
C HIS A 223 -0.62 -4.56 24.42
N ARG A 224 0.62 -4.62 24.90
CA ARG A 224 1.47 -5.82 24.81
C ARG A 224 1.16 -6.79 25.94
#